data_AF-A0AA39KBK6-F1
#
_entry.id   AF-A0AA39KBK6-F1
#
_cell.length_a   1.000
_cell.length_b   1.000
_cell.length_c   1.000
_cell.angle_alpha   90.00
_cell.angle_beta   90.00
_cell.angle_gamma   90.00
#
_symmetry.space_group_name_H-M   'P 1'
#
loop_
_entity.id
_entity.type
_entity.pdbx_description
1 polymer ?
#
loop_
_entity_poly.entity_id
_entity_poly.type
_entity_poly.pdbx_seq_one_letter_code
_entity_poly.pdbx_strand_id
1 'polypeptide(L)'
;MADITIYLKPRPISRKYKHSNYLPFKYSFNYGPFFSNHGSIPSDATEVYTVHSPALSTSLSTLYNDILPSLDAEVPDPNKLPRSAWPGIHRLAVAKVDSSFYFQLECENHIVQVVKGDRAPAPPPTSRRRMDLSPEWYDIVYPTLLRGDVELRDESRDTELELFVWAYMYYVANERVHIWRGLRQEMYQLTRLFFAARLPSSYCERHHGHPSSIDLSFISRQSWFVQLGQ
;
A
#
# COMPACT_ATOMS: atom_id res chain seq x y z
N MET A 1 -18.00 -17.31 -3.29
CA MET A 1 -18.76 -16.04 -3.30
C MET A 1 -17.85 -15.02 -3.96
N ALA A 2 -18.19 -14.52 -5.15
CA ALA A 2 -17.35 -13.57 -5.91
C ALA A 2 -18.02 -12.19 -6.08
N ASP A 3 -19.25 -12.06 -5.57
CA ASP A 3 -19.98 -10.80 -5.55
C ASP A 3 -19.60 -10.01 -4.30
N ILE A 4 -19.31 -8.74 -4.51
CA ILE A 4 -18.91 -7.80 -3.46
C ILE A 4 -19.97 -6.71 -3.42
N THR A 5 -20.62 -6.57 -2.27
CA THR A 5 -21.56 -5.49 -2.03
C THR A 5 -20.82 -4.28 -1.45
N ILE A 6 -20.87 -3.17 -2.17
CA ILE A 6 -20.19 -1.91 -1.86
C ILE A 6 -21.24 -0.91 -1.41
N TYR A 7 -21.06 -0.36 -0.20
CA TYR A 7 -21.91 0.69 0.34
C TYR A 7 -21.17 2.03 0.30
N LEU A 8 -21.82 3.09 -0.16
CA LEU A 8 -21.28 4.44 -0.25
C LEU A 8 -22.21 5.46 0.41
N LYS A 9 -21.61 6.44 1.09
CA LYS A 9 -22.32 7.61 1.65
C LYS A 9 -22.57 8.66 0.57
N PRO A 10 -23.69 9.40 0.63
CA PRO A 10 -23.94 10.58 -0.20
C PRO A 10 -22.72 11.49 -0.27
N ARG A 11 -22.35 11.89 -1.49
CA ARG A 11 -21.19 12.74 -1.75
C ARG A 11 -21.65 14.19 -1.90
N PRO A 12 -20.81 15.18 -1.54
CA PRO A 12 -21.11 16.58 -1.83
C PRO A 12 -21.21 16.81 -3.35
N ILE A 13 -21.80 17.93 -3.76
CA ILE A 13 -21.86 18.30 -5.19
C ILE A 13 -20.43 18.43 -5.73
N SER A 14 -20.12 17.66 -6.79
CA SER A 14 -18.79 17.73 -7.41
C SER A 14 -18.63 19.08 -8.11
N ARG A 15 -17.46 19.71 -7.96
CA ARG A 15 -17.14 20.93 -8.73
C ARG A 15 -17.13 20.66 -10.23
N LYS A 16 -16.66 19.46 -10.61
CA LYS A 16 -16.48 19.01 -12.01
C LYS A 16 -17.76 18.43 -12.60
N TYR A 17 -18.44 17.56 -11.86
CA TYR A 17 -19.59 16.81 -12.36
C TYR A 17 -20.95 17.29 -11.82
N LYS A 18 -20.97 18.33 -10.99
CA LYS A 18 -22.17 18.90 -10.40
C LYS A 18 -23.00 17.84 -9.66
N HIS A 19 -24.20 17.55 -10.15
CA HIS A 19 -25.15 16.61 -9.57
C HIS A 19 -25.03 15.18 -10.11
N SER A 20 -24.14 14.93 -11.09
CA SER A 20 -23.87 13.55 -11.52
C SER A 20 -23.27 12.74 -10.38
N ASN A 21 -23.57 11.46 -10.37
CA ASN A 21 -22.94 10.54 -9.43
C ASN A 21 -21.45 10.37 -9.76
N TYR A 22 -20.61 10.26 -8.74
CA TYR A 22 -19.16 10.19 -8.91
C TYR A 22 -18.48 9.47 -7.74
N LEU A 23 -17.30 8.92 -8.01
CA LEU A 23 -16.41 8.31 -7.04
C LEU A 23 -15.23 9.25 -6.72
N PRO A 24 -14.98 9.59 -5.45
CA PRO A 24 -13.84 10.43 -5.07
C PRO A 24 -12.60 9.58 -4.80
N PHE A 25 -11.69 9.44 -5.78
CA PHE A 25 -10.36 8.85 -5.62
C PHE A 25 -9.46 9.79 -4.81
N LYS A 26 -9.79 9.95 -3.52
CA LYS A 26 -9.10 10.80 -2.55
C LYS A 26 -8.63 9.93 -1.41
N TYR A 27 -7.45 10.24 -0.90
CA TYR A 27 -6.78 9.49 0.16
C TYR A 27 -7.66 9.19 1.39
N SER A 28 -8.59 10.07 1.75
CA SER A 28 -9.37 9.92 2.98
C SER A 28 -10.54 8.94 2.90
N PHE A 29 -11.04 8.60 1.70
CA PHE A 29 -12.17 7.67 1.50
C PHE A 29 -13.37 7.87 2.45
N ASN A 30 -13.63 9.12 2.86
CA ASN A 30 -14.64 9.46 3.88
C ASN A 30 -16.07 9.01 3.51
N TYR A 31 -16.32 8.76 2.23
CA TYR A 31 -17.61 8.37 1.68
C TYR A 31 -17.71 6.87 1.35
N GLY A 32 -16.72 6.08 1.74
CA GLY A 32 -16.59 4.66 1.44
C GLY A 32 -15.39 4.38 0.52
N PRO A 33 -15.22 3.11 0.12
CA PRO A 33 -16.19 2.02 0.19
C PRO A 33 -16.36 1.41 1.60
N PHE A 34 -17.57 0.95 1.93
CA PHE A 34 -17.86 0.13 3.11
C PHE A 34 -18.36 -1.25 2.68
N PHE A 35 -17.99 -2.29 3.44
CA PHE A 35 -18.31 -3.69 3.14
C PHE A 35 -18.97 -4.37 4.34
N SER A 36 -20.19 -4.90 4.16
CA SER A 36 -20.94 -5.60 5.22
C SER A 36 -20.18 -6.77 5.83
N ASN A 37 -19.37 -7.46 5.02
CA ASN A 37 -18.66 -8.67 5.43
C ASN A 37 -17.43 -8.36 6.29
N HIS A 38 -17.01 -7.10 6.36
CA HIS A 38 -15.75 -6.70 7.00
C HIS A 38 -15.90 -5.55 8.00
N GLY A 39 -17.13 -5.05 8.22
CA GLY A 39 -17.38 -3.98 9.17
C GLY A 39 -18.83 -3.54 9.24
N SER A 40 -19.11 -2.66 10.20
CA SER A 40 -20.43 -2.02 10.31
C SER A 40 -20.63 -1.02 9.19
N ILE A 41 -21.81 -1.05 8.56
CA ILE A 41 -22.18 -0.07 7.54
C ILE A 41 -22.74 1.17 8.25
N PRO A 42 -22.21 2.37 7.99
CA PRO A 42 -22.79 3.60 8.50
C PRO A 42 -24.24 3.76 8.04
N SER A 43 -25.13 4.26 8.91
CA SER A 43 -26.55 4.41 8.60
C SER A 43 -26.84 5.38 7.44
N ASP A 44 -25.92 6.29 7.16
CA ASP A 44 -25.98 7.23 6.04
C ASP A 44 -25.37 6.67 4.74
N ALA A 45 -24.82 5.44 4.73
CA ALA A 45 -24.31 4.79 3.51
C ALA A 45 -25.43 4.10 2.73
N THR A 46 -26.25 4.91 2.04
CA THR A 46 -27.48 4.46 1.38
C THR A 46 -27.29 3.94 -0.04
N GLU A 47 -26.19 4.29 -0.72
CA GLU A 47 -25.95 3.83 -2.09
C GLU A 47 -25.28 2.46 -2.07
N VAL A 48 -25.87 1.51 -2.80
CA VAL A 48 -25.44 0.11 -2.82
C VAL A 48 -25.12 -0.31 -4.24
N TYR A 49 -23.93 -0.86 -4.42
CA TYR A 49 -23.47 -1.44 -5.67
C TYR A 49 -23.05 -2.89 -5.45
N THR A 50 -23.18 -3.72 -6.47
CA THR A 50 -22.65 -5.08 -6.47
C THR A 50 -21.70 -5.22 -7.64
N VAL A 51 -20.48 -5.64 -7.36
CA VAL A 51 -19.45 -5.91 -8.37
C VAL A 51 -19.08 -7.39 -8.29
N HIS A 52 -19.05 -8.06 -9.43
CA HIS A 52 -18.56 -9.42 -9.53
C HIS A 52 -17.08 -9.42 -9.89
N SER A 53 -16.20 -9.65 -8.91
CA SER A 53 -14.77 -9.79 -9.15
C SER A 53 -14.17 -10.77 -8.14
N PRO A 54 -13.92 -12.03 -8.53
CA PRO A 54 -13.33 -13.03 -7.65
C PRO A 54 -11.97 -12.61 -7.08
N ALA A 55 -11.15 -11.94 -7.91
CA ALA A 55 -9.85 -11.41 -7.50
C ALA A 55 -10.03 -10.35 -6.41
N LEU A 56 -10.88 -9.35 -6.65
CA LEU A 56 -11.16 -8.29 -5.69
C LEU A 56 -11.72 -8.84 -4.37
N SER A 57 -12.61 -9.84 -4.43
CA SER A 57 -13.21 -10.46 -3.24
C SER A 57 -12.18 -11.20 -2.41
N THR A 58 -11.22 -11.84 -3.07
CA THR A 58 -10.12 -12.55 -2.41
C THR A 58 -9.20 -11.55 -1.72
N SER A 59 -8.77 -10.50 -2.42
CA SER A 59 -7.83 -9.52 -1.88
C SER A 59 -8.46 -8.65 -0.79
N LEU A 60 -9.77 -8.36 -0.86
CA LEU A 60 -10.51 -7.74 0.26
C LEU A 60 -10.47 -8.63 1.50
N SER A 61 -10.71 -9.93 1.33
CA SER A 61 -10.64 -10.88 2.44
C SER A 61 -9.24 -10.92 3.04
N THR A 62 -8.20 -10.98 2.21
CA THR A 62 -6.79 -10.89 2.65
C THR A 62 -6.51 -9.59 3.39
N LEU A 63 -6.99 -8.45 2.89
CA LEU A 63 -6.81 -7.16 3.53
C LEU A 63 -7.39 -7.16 4.95
N TYR A 64 -8.66 -7.54 5.10
CA TYR A 64 -9.36 -7.42 6.37
C TYR A 64 -9.05 -8.54 7.37
N ASN A 65 -8.76 -9.75 6.90
CA ASN A 65 -8.52 -10.89 7.78
C ASN A 65 -7.04 -11.05 8.15
N ASP A 66 -6.12 -10.67 7.26
CA ASP A 66 -4.70 -10.93 7.44
C ASP A 66 -3.89 -9.64 7.58
N ILE A 67 -3.98 -8.73 6.61
CA ILE A 67 -3.11 -7.55 6.54
C ILE A 67 -3.44 -6.55 7.65
N LEU A 68 -4.70 -6.13 7.76
CA LEU A 68 -5.11 -5.11 8.74
C LEU A 68 -4.90 -5.55 10.19
N PRO A 69 -5.34 -6.75 10.63
CA PRO A 69 -5.09 -7.19 12.00
C PRO A 69 -3.59 -7.33 12.30
N SER A 70 -2.81 -7.76 11.31
CA SER A 70 -1.35 -7.82 11.43
C SER A 70 -0.73 -6.43 11.61
N LEU A 71 -1.17 -5.42 10.85
CA LEU A 71 -0.63 -4.06 10.94
C LEU A 71 -1.12 -3.29 12.17
N ASP A 72 -2.34 -3.57 12.65
CA ASP A 72 -2.93 -2.95 13.84
C ASP A 72 -2.44 -3.59 15.15
N ALA A 73 -1.60 -4.63 15.07
CA ALA A 73 -0.98 -5.23 16.24
C ALA A 73 -0.14 -4.21 17.05
N GLU A 74 -0.09 -4.38 18.37
CA GLU A 74 0.68 -3.50 19.26
C GLU A 74 2.14 -3.41 18.81
N VAL A 75 2.61 -2.17 18.68
CA VAL A 75 3.97 -1.87 18.24
C VAL A 75 4.91 -1.95 19.44
N PRO A 76 5.95 -2.81 19.42
CA PRO A 76 6.87 -2.92 20.54
C PRO A 76 7.61 -1.62 20.80
N ASP A 77 7.69 -1.20 22.07
CA ASP A 77 8.48 -0.06 22.50
C ASP A 77 9.94 -0.50 22.76
N PRO A 78 10.92 -0.07 21.94
CA PRO A 78 12.32 -0.46 22.11
C PRO A 78 12.92 -0.05 23.46
N ASN A 79 12.36 0.97 24.12
CA ASN A 79 12.85 1.47 25.42
C ASN A 79 12.43 0.59 26.59
N LYS A 80 11.36 -0.18 26.44
CA LYS A 80 10.84 -1.10 27.47
C LYS A 80 11.43 -2.51 27.36
N LEU A 81 12.20 -2.78 26.30
CA LEU A 81 12.74 -4.10 26.00
C LEU A 81 14.27 -4.12 26.11
N PRO A 82 14.87 -5.24 26.53
CA PRO A 82 16.32 -5.36 26.56
C PRO A 82 16.89 -5.27 25.14
N ARG A 83 18.11 -4.72 25.01
CA ARG A 83 18.79 -4.57 23.70
C ARG A 83 18.95 -5.89 22.94
N SER A 84 18.98 -7.03 23.63
CA SER A 84 18.99 -8.35 22.99
C SER A 84 17.75 -8.65 22.15
N ALA A 85 16.61 -8.00 22.43
CA ALA A 85 15.38 -8.14 21.65
C ALA A 85 15.37 -7.28 20.37
N TRP A 86 16.25 -6.26 20.27
CA TRP A 86 16.24 -5.29 19.17
C TRP A 86 16.34 -5.89 17.77
N PRO A 87 17.17 -6.92 17.49
CA PRO A 87 17.19 -7.57 16.18
C PRO A 87 15.84 -8.23 15.83
N GLY A 88 15.13 -8.76 16.81
CA GLY A 88 13.79 -9.33 16.64
C GLY A 88 12.76 -8.26 16.29
N ILE A 89 12.79 -7.12 16.99
CA ILE A 89 11.93 -5.97 16.70
C ILE A 89 12.18 -5.44 15.28
N HIS A 90 13.46 -5.30 14.88
CA HIS A 90 13.81 -4.87 13.52
C HIS A 90 13.26 -5.83 12.46
N ARG A 91 13.45 -7.14 12.63
CA ARG A 91 12.92 -8.16 11.70
C ARG A 91 11.39 -8.12 11.63
N LEU A 92 10.71 -7.94 12.76
CA LEU A 92 9.26 -7.80 12.80
C LEU A 92 8.82 -6.58 11.98
N ALA A 93 9.44 -5.43 12.20
CA ALA A 93 9.11 -4.21 11.46
C ALA A 93 9.37 -4.36 9.95
N VAL A 94 10.46 -5.02 9.56
CA VAL A 94 10.72 -5.37 8.15
C VAL A 94 9.60 -6.24 7.59
N ALA A 95 9.23 -7.33 8.27
CA ALA A 95 8.17 -8.23 7.79
C ALA A 95 6.82 -7.54 7.63
N LYS A 96 6.45 -6.63 8.54
CA LYS A 96 5.20 -5.83 8.46
C LYS A 96 5.23 -4.87 7.27
N VAL A 97 6.37 -4.19 7.08
CA VAL A 97 6.57 -3.28 5.93
C VAL A 97 6.52 -4.04 4.61
N ASP A 98 7.18 -5.19 4.53
CA ASP A 98 7.21 -6.02 3.32
C ASP A 98 5.83 -6.58 3.01
N SER A 99 5.09 -7.08 4.01
CA SER A 99 3.72 -7.59 3.82
C SER A 99 2.79 -6.53 3.22
N SER A 100 2.78 -5.31 3.78
CA SER A 100 1.99 -4.20 3.21
C SER A 100 2.47 -3.80 1.81
N PHE A 101 3.78 -3.83 1.57
CA PHE A 101 4.36 -3.51 0.27
C PHE A 101 3.94 -4.52 -0.80
N TYR A 102 4.04 -5.82 -0.54
CA TYR A 102 3.60 -6.85 -1.49
C TYR A 102 2.11 -6.78 -1.79
N PHE A 103 1.28 -6.51 -0.77
CA PHE A 103 -0.15 -6.30 -0.97
C PHE A 103 -0.45 -5.05 -1.84
N GLN A 104 0.31 -3.96 -1.66
CA GLN A 104 0.22 -2.80 -2.55
C GLN A 104 0.61 -3.15 -3.99
N LEU A 105 1.64 -3.97 -4.21
CA LEU A 105 2.02 -4.42 -5.55
C LEU A 105 0.93 -5.27 -6.22
N GLU A 106 0.23 -6.10 -5.45
CA GLU A 106 -0.94 -6.83 -5.93
C GLU A 106 -2.05 -5.88 -6.40
N CYS A 107 -2.36 -4.86 -5.59
CA CYS A 107 -3.32 -3.82 -5.98
C CYS A 107 -2.87 -3.11 -7.27
N GLU A 108 -1.60 -2.74 -7.40
CA GLU A 108 -1.06 -2.13 -8.62
C GLU A 108 -1.26 -3.03 -9.84
N ASN A 109 -0.98 -4.34 -9.70
CA ASN A 109 -1.14 -5.30 -10.79
C ASN A 109 -2.58 -5.38 -11.27
N HIS A 110 -3.53 -5.46 -10.36
CA HIS A 110 -4.94 -5.53 -10.72
C HIS A 110 -5.45 -4.20 -11.27
N ILE A 111 -5.00 -3.05 -10.76
CA ILE A 111 -5.30 -1.75 -11.37
C ILE A 111 -4.87 -1.72 -12.84
N VAL A 112 -3.63 -2.14 -13.14
CA VAL A 112 -3.14 -2.15 -14.52
C VAL A 112 -3.93 -3.12 -15.40
N GLN A 113 -4.26 -4.30 -14.88
CA GLN A 113 -5.09 -5.28 -15.59
C GLN A 113 -6.48 -4.74 -15.90
N VAL A 114 -7.15 -4.11 -14.94
CA VAL A 114 -8.49 -3.54 -15.14
C VAL A 114 -8.45 -2.37 -16.13
N VAL A 115 -7.41 -1.53 -16.11
CA VAL A 115 -7.29 -0.38 -17.02
C VAL A 115 -6.92 -0.79 -18.44
N LYS A 116 -6.08 -1.81 -18.62
CA LYS A 116 -5.54 -2.18 -19.94
C LYS A 116 -6.13 -3.46 -20.53
N GLY A 117 -6.86 -4.26 -19.74
CA GLY A 117 -7.35 -5.57 -20.14
C GLY A 117 -6.23 -6.43 -20.72
N ASP A 118 -6.48 -7.03 -21.87
CA ASP A 118 -5.53 -7.89 -22.60
C ASP A 118 -4.24 -7.17 -23.05
N ARG A 119 -4.22 -5.84 -23.01
CA ARG A 119 -3.06 -5.02 -23.36
C ARG A 119 -2.23 -4.62 -22.13
N ALA A 120 -2.51 -5.20 -20.97
CA ALA A 120 -1.74 -4.93 -19.77
C ALA A 120 -0.27 -5.34 -19.98
N PRO A 121 0.70 -4.45 -19.70
CA PRO A 121 2.11 -4.85 -19.71
C PRO A 121 2.36 -5.95 -18.67
N ALA A 122 3.49 -6.65 -18.80
CA ALA A 122 3.92 -7.56 -17.75
C ALA A 122 4.29 -6.75 -16.48
N PRO A 123 3.94 -7.25 -15.28
CA PRO A 123 4.31 -6.56 -14.05
C PRO A 123 5.84 -6.48 -13.88
N PRO A 124 6.41 -5.30 -13.59
CA PRO A 124 7.85 -5.18 -13.41
C PRO A 124 8.31 -5.95 -12.17
N PRO A 125 9.58 -6.40 -12.15
CA PRO A 125 10.14 -7.11 -10.99
C PRO A 125 10.13 -6.20 -9.76
N THR A 126 10.04 -6.79 -8.58
CA THR A 126 9.93 -6.08 -7.30
C THR A 126 11.01 -5.01 -7.11
N SER A 127 12.25 -5.28 -7.53
CA SER A 127 13.38 -4.33 -7.44
C SER A 127 13.24 -3.11 -8.35
N ARG A 128 12.36 -3.17 -9.36
CA ARG A 128 12.08 -2.08 -10.32
C ARG A 128 10.70 -1.46 -10.12
N ARG A 129 10.03 -1.74 -9.00
CA ARG A 129 8.72 -1.15 -8.63
C ARG A 129 8.84 0.31 -8.20
N ARG A 130 9.29 1.19 -9.11
CA ARG A 130 9.40 2.65 -8.95
C ARG A 130 9.24 3.36 -10.29
N MET A 131 8.75 4.59 -10.25
CA MET A 131 8.47 5.41 -11.45
C MET A 131 9.68 5.57 -12.37
N ASP A 132 10.84 5.84 -11.78
CA ASP A 132 12.10 6.05 -12.47
C ASP A 132 12.63 4.78 -13.16
N LEU A 133 12.26 3.61 -12.66
CA LEU A 133 12.72 2.31 -13.16
C LEU A 133 11.71 1.59 -14.06
N SER A 134 10.44 1.96 -14.00
CA SER A 134 9.35 1.37 -14.79
C SER A 134 8.28 2.41 -15.10
N PRO A 135 8.62 3.49 -15.82
CA PRO A 135 7.74 4.63 -16.04
C PRO A 135 6.44 4.22 -16.74
N GLU A 136 6.52 3.38 -17.77
CA GLU A 136 5.36 2.90 -18.54
C GLU A 136 4.30 2.21 -17.68
N TRP A 137 4.73 1.51 -16.62
CA TRP A 137 3.84 0.87 -15.66
C TRP A 137 3.18 1.90 -14.75
N TYR A 138 3.99 2.81 -14.20
CA TYR A 138 3.52 3.81 -13.24
C TYR A 138 2.76 4.98 -13.88
N ASP A 139 2.90 5.19 -15.19
CA ASP A 139 2.04 6.02 -16.04
C ASP A 139 0.60 5.49 -16.14
N ILE A 140 0.34 4.26 -15.69
CA ILE A 140 -1.00 3.69 -15.57
C ILE A 140 -1.47 3.73 -14.12
N VAL A 141 -0.61 3.29 -13.19
CA VAL A 141 -0.92 3.19 -11.77
C VAL A 141 -1.23 4.56 -11.17
N TYR A 142 -0.33 5.54 -11.27
CA TYR A 142 -0.50 6.80 -10.57
C TYR A 142 -1.64 7.65 -11.11
N PRO A 143 -1.84 7.78 -12.43
CA PRO A 143 -3.02 8.46 -12.93
C PRO A 143 -4.30 7.78 -12.48
N THR A 144 -4.29 6.47 -12.17
CA THR A 144 -5.46 5.76 -11.63
C THR A 144 -5.67 5.99 -10.14
N LEU A 145 -4.61 5.93 -9.34
CA LEU A 145 -4.69 6.18 -7.90
C LEU A 145 -5.00 7.64 -7.55
N LEU A 146 -4.73 8.58 -8.48
CA LEU A 146 -4.82 10.03 -8.26
C LEU A 146 -5.84 10.73 -9.19
N ARG A 147 -6.84 10.00 -9.71
CA ARG A 147 -7.85 10.56 -10.65
C ARG A 147 -8.69 11.71 -10.06
N GLY A 148 -8.78 11.81 -8.74
CA GLY A 148 -9.69 12.73 -8.08
C GLY A 148 -11.14 12.28 -8.23
N ASP A 149 -12.05 13.20 -8.54
CA ASP A 149 -13.44 12.83 -8.78
C ASP A 149 -13.57 12.15 -10.16
N VAL A 150 -14.29 11.02 -10.24
CA VAL A 150 -14.60 10.28 -11.47
C VAL A 150 -16.10 10.06 -11.57
N GLU A 151 -16.73 10.48 -12.67
CA GLU A 151 -18.17 10.29 -12.89
C GLU A 151 -18.50 8.80 -13.04
N LEU A 152 -19.55 8.36 -12.35
CA LEU A 152 -19.99 6.98 -12.37
C LEU A 152 -21.10 6.81 -13.41
N ARG A 153 -20.71 6.40 -14.62
CA ARG A 153 -21.61 6.16 -15.76
C ARG A 153 -22.01 4.69 -15.80
N ASP A 154 -23.23 4.39 -16.23
CA ASP A 154 -23.74 3.00 -16.25
C ASP A 154 -22.85 2.05 -17.06
N GLU A 155 -22.33 2.50 -18.22
CA GLU A 155 -21.49 1.69 -19.12
C GLU A 155 -20.14 1.29 -18.52
N SER A 156 -19.59 2.10 -17.61
CA SER A 156 -18.27 1.89 -17.01
C SER A 156 -18.35 1.69 -15.49
N ARG A 157 -19.56 1.53 -14.95
CA ARG A 157 -19.83 1.57 -13.52
C ARG A 157 -19.03 0.53 -12.76
N ASP A 158 -19.07 -0.71 -13.23
CA ASP A 158 -18.48 -1.84 -12.52
C ASP A 158 -16.94 -1.73 -12.55
N THR A 159 -16.37 -1.31 -13.69
CA THR A 159 -14.93 -1.03 -13.85
C THR A 159 -14.46 0.08 -12.91
N GLU A 160 -15.18 1.22 -12.86
CA GLU A 160 -14.79 2.34 -12.01
C GLU A 160 -14.94 2.01 -10.52
N LEU A 161 -15.97 1.24 -10.15
CA LEU A 161 -16.13 0.73 -8.78
C LEU A 161 -15.00 -0.24 -8.41
N GLU A 162 -14.64 -1.16 -9.30
CA GLU A 162 -13.52 -2.08 -9.06
C GLU A 162 -12.19 -1.33 -8.88
N LEU A 163 -11.88 -0.38 -9.77
CA LEU A 163 -10.69 0.47 -9.63
C LEU A 163 -10.70 1.28 -8.34
N PHE A 164 -11.87 1.79 -7.95
CA PHE A 164 -12.04 2.54 -6.71
C PHE A 164 -11.73 1.68 -5.48
N VAL A 165 -12.19 0.42 -5.45
CA VAL A 165 -11.87 -0.48 -4.34
C VAL A 165 -10.39 -0.89 -4.34
N TRP A 166 -9.79 -1.18 -5.49
CA TRP A 166 -8.35 -1.45 -5.56
C TRP A 166 -7.51 -0.28 -5.06
N ALA A 167 -7.88 0.95 -5.44
CA ALA A 167 -7.24 2.16 -4.94
C ALA A 167 -7.43 2.30 -3.42
N TYR A 168 -8.64 2.08 -2.92
CA TYR A 168 -8.91 2.08 -1.48
C TYR A 168 -8.00 1.11 -0.72
N MET A 169 -7.94 -0.15 -1.16
CA MET A 169 -7.12 -1.17 -0.51
C MET A 169 -5.62 -0.81 -0.52
N TYR A 170 -5.12 -0.28 -1.64
CA TYR A 170 -3.76 0.23 -1.76
C TYR A 170 -3.46 1.30 -0.70
N TYR A 171 -4.33 2.32 -0.59
CA TYR A 171 -4.13 3.43 0.33
C TYR A 171 -4.26 3.01 1.78
N VAL A 172 -5.25 2.18 2.12
CA VAL A 172 -5.44 1.66 3.47
C VAL A 172 -4.23 0.85 3.93
N ALA A 173 -3.72 -0.07 3.09
CA ALA A 173 -2.52 -0.83 3.44
C ALA A 173 -1.29 0.09 3.63
N ASN A 174 -1.16 1.12 2.78
CA ASN A 174 -0.07 2.09 2.86
C ASN A 174 -0.15 3.00 4.08
N GLU A 175 -1.35 3.41 4.49
CA GLU A 175 -1.59 4.22 5.69
C GLU A 175 -1.28 3.42 6.95
N ARG A 176 -1.85 2.22 7.07
CA ARG A 176 -1.78 1.39 8.28
C ARG A 176 -0.36 0.93 8.61
N VAL A 177 0.51 0.83 7.61
CA VAL A 177 1.91 0.46 7.82
C VAL A 177 2.80 1.64 8.25
N HIS A 178 2.28 2.87 8.34
CA HIS A 178 3.09 4.07 8.59
C HIS A 178 3.94 3.96 9.87
N ILE A 179 3.36 3.50 10.98
CA ILE A 179 4.07 3.35 12.25
C ILE A 179 5.19 2.30 12.14
N TRP A 180 4.92 1.18 11.47
CA TRP A 180 5.91 0.12 11.24
C TRP A 180 7.07 0.59 10.36
N ARG A 181 6.85 1.49 9.39
CA ARG A 181 7.94 2.12 8.62
C ARG A 181 8.83 2.98 9.51
N GLY A 182 8.24 3.75 10.42
CA GLY A 182 8.97 4.51 11.43
C GLY A 182 9.84 3.60 12.31
N LEU A 183 9.23 2.56 12.89
CA LEU A 183 9.94 1.60 13.73
C LEU A 183 11.06 0.89 12.97
N ARG A 184 10.83 0.46 11.73
CA ARG A 184 11.86 -0.15 10.87
C ARG A 184 13.07 0.77 10.74
N GLN A 185 12.84 2.05 10.43
CA GLN A 185 13.90 3.03 10.24
C GLN A 185 14.65 3.30 11.54
N GLU A 186 13.94 3.49 12.64
CA GLU A 186 14.52 3.69 13.97
C GLU A 186 15.40 2.51 14.36
N MET A 187 14.86 1.29 14.28
CA MET A 187 15.59 0.07 14.61
C MET A 187 16.78 -0.17 13.69
N TYR A 188 16.69 0.22 12.41
CA TYR A 188 17.84 0.16 11.50
C TYR A 188 18.98 1.07 11.99
N GLN A 189 18.70 2.30 12.41
CA GLN A 189 19.73 3.18 12.97
C GLN A 189 20.30 2.64 14.28
N LEU A 190 19.41 2.19 15.16
CA LEU A 190 19.76 1.63 16.47
C LEU A 190 20.50 0.29 16.37
N THR A 191 20.42 -0.45 15.28
CA THR A 191 21.19 -1.70 15.11
C THR A 191 22.46 -1.46 14.32
N ARG A 192 22.43 -0.60 13.30
CA ARG A 192 23.59 -0.22 12.48
C ARG A 192 24.73 0.38 13.30
N LEU A 193 24.43 1.25 14.28
CA LEU A 193 25.45 1.86 15.15
C LEU A 193 26.23 0.83 15.98
N PHE A 194 25.62 -0.30 16.34
CA PHE A 194 26.27 -1.35 17.13
C PHE A 194 27.04 -2.36 16.27
N PHE A 195 26.60 -2.60 15.04
CA PHE A 195 27.41 -3.37 14.08
C PHE A 195 28.63 -2.58 13.61
N ALA A 196 28.53 -1.26 13.46
CA ALA A 196 29.68 -0.40 13.15
C ALA A 196 30.71 -0.34 14.30
N ALA A 197 30.29 -0.50 15.55
CA ALA A 197 31.18 -0.50 16.72
C ALA A 197 31.84 -1.87 17.01
N ARG A 198 31.44 -2.95 16.32
CA ARG A 198 32.07 -4.28 16.45
C ARG A 198 33.09 -4.54 15.35
N LEU A 199 34.21 -3.82 15.37
CA LEU A 199 35.50 -4.34 14.89
C LEU A 199 36.60 -3.84 15.83
N PRO A 200 37.21 -4.76 16.59
CA PRO A 200 38.51 -5.21 16.16
C PRO A 200 38.53 -6.74 16.05
N SER A 201 38.50 -7.22 14.82
CA SER A 201 38.93 -8.59 14.53
C SER A 201 40.46 -8.59 14.60
N SER A 202 41.03 -8.96 15.74
CA SER A 202 42.41 -9.42 15.82
C SER A 202 42.51 -10.78 15.13
N TYR A 203 42.54 -10.78 13.81
CA TYR A 203 43.05 -11.88 13.02
C TYR A 203 43.78 -11.30 11.80
N CYS A 204 45.10 -11.23 11.92
CA CYS A 204 45.98 -11.11 10.78
C CYS A 204 45.92 -12.41 9.98
N GLU A 205 45.51 -12.36 8.72
CA GLU A 205 46.41 -12.67 7.61
C GLU A 205 45.77 -12.36 6.25
N ARG A 206 46.59 -11.77 5.38
CA ARG A 206 46.27 -11.41 3.99
C ARG A 206 46.04 -12.68 3.17
N HIS A 207 45.06 -12.67 2.27
CA HIS A 207 45.28 -12.97 0.86
C HIS A 207 44.12 -12.47 -0.01
N HIS A 208 44.49 -12.02 -1.20
CA HIS A 208 43.66 -11.33 -2.19
C HIS A 208 42.40 -12.09 -2.61
N GLY A 209 41.27 -11.38 -2.62
CA GLY A 209 40.03 -11.78 -3.28
C GLY A 209 39.02 -10.63 -3.23
N HIS A 210 38.64 -10.12 -4.39
CA HIS A 210 37.63 -9.07 -4.57
C HIS A 210 36.34 -9.35 -3.77
N PRO A 211 35.74 -8.36 -3.07
CA PRO A 211 34.35 -8.44 -2.68
C PRO A 211 33.48 -7.69 -3.69
N SER A 212 32.54 -8.43 -4.26
CA SER A 212 31.40 -7.97 -5.03
C SER A 212 30.51 -7.03 -4.22
N SER A 213 29.97 -6.05 -4.94
CA SER A 213 29.02 -5.01 -4.54
C SER A 213 27.88 -5.53 -3.66
N ILE A 214 27.68 -4.91 -2.50
CA ILE A 214 26.42 -4.96 -1.74
C ILE A 214 25.52 -3.87 -2.33
N ASP A 215 24.43 -4.30 -2.97
CA ASP A 215 23.44 -3.44 -3.61
C ASP A 215 22.68 -2.62 -2.55
N LEU A 216 22.86 -1.30 -2.57
CA LEU A 216 22.33 -0.31 -1.62
C LEU A 216 20.96 0.26 -2.01
N SER A 217 20.21 -0.42 -2.89
CA SER A 217 18.97 0.10 -3.47
C SER A 217 17.69 -0.16 -2.64
N PHE A 218 17.69 0.14 -1.33
CA PHE A 218 16.46 0.10 -0.53
C PHE A 218 16.15 1.35 0.32
N ILE A 219 16.95 2.40 0.18
CA ILE A 219 16.69 3.69 0.83
C ILE A 219 16.41 4.73 -0.24
N SER A 220 15.13 4.92 -0.58
CA SER A 220 14.54 6.22 -0.92
C SER A 220 13.10 6.00 -1.39
N ARG A 221 12.17 6.01 -0.45
CA ARG A 221 10.77 6.37 -0.68
C ARG A 221 10.29 7.10 0.57
N GLN A 222 10.58 8.39 0.63
CA GLN A 222 9.81 9.44 1.32
C GLN A 222 10.62 10.74 1.31
N SER A 223 10.54 11.49 0.22
CA SER A 223 10.81 12.93 0.23
C SER A 223 10.06 13.63 -0.91
N TRP A 224 8.80 13.28 -1.14
CA TRP A 224 7.90 14.04 -2.00
C TRP A 224 6.48 13.77 -1.53
N PHE A 225 6.03 14.46 -0.47
CA PHE A 225 4.61 14.78 -0.20
C PHE A 225 4.45 15.69 1.04
N VAL A 226 5.40 16.62 1.24
CA VAL A 226 5.20 17.78 2.11
C VAL A 226 5.65 19.02 1.34
N GLN A 227 4.80 19.46 0.41
CA GLN A 227 4.66 20.86 -0.04
C GLN A 227 3.76 20.86 -1.26
N LEU A 228 2.47 21.10 -1.05
CA LEU A 228 1.57 21.84 -1.93
C LEU A 228 0.25 21.98 -1.16
N GLY A 229 0.19 23.05 -0.36
CA GLY A 229 -0.91 23.31 0.57
C GLY A 229 -0.69 24.56 1.41
N GLN A 230 -0.28 25.65 0.77
CA GLN A 230 -0.65 27.02 1.14
C GLN A 230 -1.05 27.75 -0.13
#